data_AF-A0A3L7QQQ8-F1
#
_entry.id   AF-A0A3L7QQQ8-F1
#
_cell.length_a   1.000
_cell.length_b   1.000
_cell.length_c   1.000
_cell.angle_alpha   90.00
_cell.angle_beta   90.00
_cell.angle_gamma   90.00
#
_symmetry.space_group_name_H-M   'P 1'
#
loop_
_entity.id
_entity.type
_entity.pdbx_description
1 polymer ?
#
loop_
_entity_poly.entity_id
_entity_poly.type
_entity_poly.pdbx_seq_one_letter_code
_entity_poly.pdbx_strand_id
1 'polypeptide(L)'
;MISSLPPPDDIKKEVNEKRTKSKVNLSVLKDGYRAPSNEITFKAGIENDEKEVARMFVNLLEALDDLKKSEEMKDAESKRWQANYDFIRARLEAQIAYLYEYQSMLGQMRKELPARDAKLHGGWKLAATAKLQGDSAGKKLAKESTKTMEALVKNTAGSPWEVLAKREKFTTLGLEWQGTK
;
A
#
# COMPACT_ATOMS: atom_id res chain seq x y z
N MET A 1 -8.87 5.56 -0.67
CA MET A 1 -10.28 5.27 -1.02
C MET A 1 -10.36 4.27 -2.18
N ILE A 2 -11.16 3.22 -2.00
CA ILE A 2 -11.64 2.34 -3.08
C ILE A 2 -12.79 3.08 -3.76
N SER A 3 -12.78 3.18 -5.09
CA SER A 3 -13.89 3.81 -5.82
C SER A 3 -15.19 3.01 -5.60
N SER A 4 -16.24 3.65 -5.13
CA SER A 4 -17.58 3.05 -4.99
C SER A 4 -18.37 3.04 -6.31
N LEU A 5 -17.79 3.59 -7.38
CA LEU A 5 -18.46 3.66 -8.67
C LEU A 5 -18.57 2.27 -9.31
N PRO A 6 -19.68 1.98 -10.00
CA PRO A 6 -19.79 0.77 -10.80
C PRO A 6 -18.70 0.77 -11.89
N PRO A 7 -18.15 -0.40 -12.23
CA PRO A 7 -17.24 -0.49 -13.36
C PRO A 7 -17.99 -0.14 -14.66
N PRO A 8 -17.30 0.46 -15.64
CA PRO A 8 -17.84 0.65 -16.99
C PRO A 8 -18.37 -0.65 -17.60
N ASP A 9 -19.46 -0.58 -18.36
CA ASP A 9 -20.20 -1.78 -18.82
C ASP A 9 -19.37 -2.70 -19.73
N ASP A 10 -18.46 -2.13 -20.52
CA ASP A 10 -17.54 -2.82 -21.43
C ASP A 10 -16.55 -3.74 -20.69
N ILE A 11 -16.09 -3.36 -19.50
CA ILE A 11 -15.15 -4.14 -18.68
C ILE A 11 -15.78 -4.74 -17.41
N LYS A 12 -17.09 -4.55 -17.22
CA LYS A 12 -17.81 -4.93 -15.99
C LYS A 12 -17.66 -6.40 -15.64
N LYS A 13 -17.72 -7.28 -16.64
CA LYS A 13 -17.57 -8.73 -16.45
C LYS A 13 -16.17 -9.06 -15.91
N GLU A 14 -15.13 -8.58 -16.57
CA GLU A 14 -13.73 -8.80 -16.19
C GLU A 14 -13.41 -8.23 -14.80
N VAL A 15 -13.92 -7.02 -14.52
CA VAL A 15 -13.74 -6.40 -13.19
C VAL A 15 -14.42 -7.22 -12.09
N ASN A 16 -15.64 -7.71 -12.33
CA ASN A 16 -16.35 -8.52 -11.35
C ASN A 16 -15.70 -9.89 -11.13
N GLU A 17 -15.20 -10.52 -12.20
CA GLU A 17 -14.42 -11.75 -12.13
C GLU A 17 -13.14 -11.55 -11.31
N LYS A 18 -12.37 -10.48 -11.58
CA LYS A 18 -11.18 -10.14 -10.78
C LYS A 18 -11.53 -9.88 -9.32
N ARG A 19 -12.58 -9.10 -9.03
CA ARG A 19 -13.04 -8.83 -7.64
C ARG A 19 -13.38 -10.13 -6.90
N THR A 20 -14.03 -11.07 -7.57
CA THR A 20 -14.41 -12.36 -6.99
C THR A 20 -13.20 -13.27 -6.77
N LYS A 21 -12.26 -13.28 -7.73
CA LYS A 21 -11.06 -14.12 -7.69
C LYS A 21 -10.05 -13.65 -6.64
N SER A 22 -9.82 -12.33 -6.54
CA SER A 22 -8.74 -11.77 -5.70
C SER A 22 -9.03 -11.80 -4.19
N LYS A 23 -10.27 -12.12 -3.75
CA LYS A 23 -10.74 -12.20 -2.34
C LYS A 23 -9.81 -11.48 -1.34
N VAL A 24 -9.71 -10.15 -1.50
CA VAL A 24 -8.78 -9.34 -0.69
C VAL A 24 -9.42 -9.07 0.66
N ASN A 25 -8.81 -9.54 1.75
CA ASN A 25 -9.23 -9.18 3.09
C ASN A 25 -8.41 -7.99 3.61
N LEU A 26 -8.97 -6.79 3.52
CA LEU A 26 -8.31 -5.58 4.04
C LEU A 26 -8.32 -5.48 5.57
N SER A 27 -9.12 -6.29 6.28
CA SER A 27 -9.16 -6.28 7.75
C SER A 27 -7.86 -6.77 8.39
N VAL A 28 -6.96 -7.37 7.61
CA VAL A 28 -5.62 -7.77 8.06
C VAL A 28 -4.70 -6.57 8.30
N LEU A 29 -4.96 -5.45 7.60
CA LEU A 29 -4.23 -4.19 7.78
C LEU A 29 -4.78 -3.46 9.01
N LYS A 30 -4.44 -3.97 10.18
CA LYS A 30 -4.90 -3.50 11.48
C LYS A 30 -4.17 -2.20 11.85
N ASP A 31 -4.94 -1.24 12.36
CA ASP A 31 -4.39 0.02 12.90
C ASP A 31 -3.68 -0.18 14.25
N GLY A 32 -3.79 -1.36 14.86
CA GLY A 32 -3.21 -1.63 16.18
C GLY A 32 -3.51 -3.02 16.74
N TYR A 33 -2.78 -3.35 17.81
CA TYR A 33 -2.93 -4.59 18.55
C TYR A 33 -3.05 -4.29 20.05
N ARG A 34 -3.95 -5.00 20.74
CA ARG A 34 -3.99 -5.00 22.20
C ARG A 34 -2.81 -5.79 22.76
N ALA A 35 -2.30 -5.36 23.91
CA ALA A 35 -1.27 -6.09 24.62
C ALA A 35 -1.78 -7.50 24.99
N PRO A 36 -1.04 -8.56 24.66
CA PRO A 36 -1.52 -9.92 24.89
C PRO A 36 -1.38 -10.34 26.36
N SER A 37 -2.27 -11.24 26.80
CA SER A 37 -2.08 -12.02 28.03
C SER A 37 -1.13 -13.21 27.83
N ASN A 38 -1.00 -13.71 26.59
CA ASN A 38 -0.11 -14.79 26.21
C ASN A 38 0.63 -14.43 24.90
N GLU A 39 1.94 -14.19 25.01
CA GLU A 39 2.77 -13.75 23.90
C GLU A 39 2.94 -14.80 22.78
N ILE A 40 2.95 -16.09 23.11
CA ILE A 40 3.09 -17.18 22.12
C ILE A 40 1.89 -17.16 21.17
N THR A 41 0.68 -17.17 21.73
CA THR A 41 -0.56 -17.14 20.94
C THR A 41 -0.69 -15.85 20.12
N PHE A 42 -0.22 -14.73 20.68
CA PHE A 42 -0.22 -13.44 20.01
C PHE A 42 0.72 -13.41 18.81
N LYS A 43 1.96 -13.88 18.97
CA LYS A 43 2.94 -13.96 17.89
C LYS A 43 2.49 -14.91 16.77
N ALA A 44 1.82 -16.01 17.10
CA ALA A 44 1.19 -16.88 16.11
C ALA A 44 0.06 -16.16 15.34
N GLY A 45 -0.71 -15.31 16.02
CA GLY A 45 -1.70 -14.43 15.38
C GLY A 45 -1.07 -13.44 14.41
N ILE A 46 0.03 -12.79 14.79
CA ILE A 46 0.79 -11.89 13.91
C ILE A 46 1.34 -12.63 12.70
N GLU A 47 1.88 -13.84 12.88
CA GLU A 47 2.37 -14.66 11.77
C GLU A 47 1.25 -14.97 10.75
N ASN A 48 0.03 -15.21 11.22
CA ASN A 48 -1.11 -15.39 10.32
C ASN A 48 -1.46 -14.09 9.58
N ASP A 49 -1.41 -12.94 10.26
CA ASP A 49 -1.59 -11.65 9.60
C ASP A 49 -0.48 -11.40 8.54
N GLU A 50 0.79 -11.74 8.81
CA GLU A 50 1.89 -11.65 7.84
C GLU A 50 1.59 -12.47 6.57
N LYS A 51 1.06 -13.69 6.72
CA LYS A 51 0.71 -14.58 5.60
C LYS A 51 -0.42 -14.01 4.76
N GLU A 52 -1.45 -13.44 5.38
CA GLU A 52 -2.55 -12.78 4.67
C GLU A 52 -2.07 -11.52 3.93
N VAL A 53 -1.21 -10.71 4.55
CA VAL A 53 -0.59 -9.55 3.88
C VAL A 53 0.27 -10.00 2.69
N ALA A 54 1.04 -11.08 2.82
CA ALA A 54 1.86 -11.61 1.73
C ALA A 54 1.03 -11.99 0.50
N ARG A 55 -0.22 -12.47 0.67
CA ARG A 55 -1.12 -12.76 -0.45
C ARG A 55 -1.57 -11.48 -1.16
N MET A 56 -1.88 -10.43 -0.41
CA MET A 56 -2.20 -9.11 -0.99
C MET A 56 -1.01 -8.58 -1.78
N PHE A 57 0.19 -8.78 -1.24
CA PHE A 57 1.45 -8.35 -1.83
C PHE A 57 1.68 -8.96 -3.21
N VAL A 58 1.47 -10.29 -3.35
CA VAL A 58 1.59 -11.00 -4.63
C VAL A 58 0.61 -10.42 -5.67
N ASN A 59 -0.65 -10.22 -5.32
CA ASN A 59 -1.65 -9.68 -6.24
C ASN A 59 -1.27 -8.29 -6.79
N LEU A 60 -0.69 -7.42 -5.95
CA LEU A 60 -0.26 -6.10 -6.40
C LEU A 60 1.01 -6.14 -7.26
N LEU A 61 1.95 -7.03 -6.94
CA LEU A 61 3.15 -7.22 -7.76
C LEU A 61 2.79 -7.73 -9.15
N GLU A 62 1.91 -8.73 -9.26
CA GLU A 62 1.42 -9.24 -10.55
C GLU A 62 0.74 -8.12 -11.35
N ALA A 63 -0.11 -7.31 -10.70
CA ALA A 63 -0.77 -6.19 -11.36
C ALA A 63 0.23 -5.12 -11.84
N LEU A 64 1.31 -4.86 -11.08
CA LEU A 64 2.35 -3.92 -11.49
C LEU A 64 3.17 -4.48 -12.65
N ASP A 65 3.49 -5.78 -12.64
CA ASP A 65 4.20 -6.43 -13.74
C ASP A 65 3.39 -6.41 -15.03
N ASP A 66 2.10 -6.75 -14.95
CA ASP A 66 1.18 -6.69 -16.08
C ASP A 66 1.03 -5.26 -16.64
N LEU A 67 0.98 -4.26 -15.77
CA LEU A 67 0.97 -2.87 -16.19
C LEU A 67 2.29 -2.49 -16.86
N LYS A 68 3.45 -2.92 -16.34
CA LYS A 68 4.75 -2.61 -16.95
C LYS A 68 4.90 -3.19 -18.36
N LYS A 69 4.27 -4.33 -18.66
CA LYS A 69 4.23 -4.88 -20.03
C LYS A 69 3.58 -3.95 -21.04
N SER A 70 2.66 -3.07 -20.62
CA SER A 70 2.04 -2.08 -21.52
C SER A 70 2.87 -0.80 -21.69
N GLU A 71 4.04 -0.66 -21.05
CA GLU A 71 4.87 0.54 -21.13
C GLU A 71 5.34 0.83 -22.57
N GLU A 72 5.59 -0.21 -23.36
CA GLU A 72 6.07 -0.09 -24.75
C GLU A 72 5.07 0.63 -25.68
N MET A 73 3.78 0.55 -25.38
CA MET A 73 2.72 1.22 -26.17
C MET A 73 2.56 2.70 -25.80
N LYS A 74 3.13 3.12 -24.65
CA LYS A 74 2.85 4.42 -24.03
C LYS A 74 3.10 5.61 -24.97
N ASP A 75 4.21 5.59 -25.70
CA ASP A 75 4.62 6.73 -26.52
C ASP A 75 3.73 6.92 -27.76
N ALA A 76 3.09 5.86 -28.24
CA ALA A 76 2.13 5.90 -29.34
C ALA A 76 0.71 6.31 -28.90
N GLU A 77 0.44 6.30 -27.59
CA GLU A 77 -0.88 6.52 -27.03
C GLU A 77 -1.19 7.99 -26.73
N SER A 78 -2.48 8.28 -26.52
CA SER A 78 -2.94 9.65 -26.21
C SER A 78 -2.35 10.17 -24.88
N LYS A 79 -2.25 11.51 -24.73
CA LYS A 79 -1.78 12.13 -23.47
C LYS A 79 -2.60 11.74 -22.25
N ARG A 80 -3.91 11.54 -22.43
CA ARG A 80 -4.82 11.03 -21.40
C ARG A 80 -4.42 9.61 -20.96
N TRP A 81 -4.10 8.75 -21.93
CA TRP A 81 -3.65 7.39 -21.65
C TRP A 81 -2.31 7.40 -20.91
N GLN A 82 -1.34 8.18 -21.40
CA GLN A 82 -0.01 8.31 -20.77
C GLN A 82 -0.12 8.77 -19.30
N ALA A 83 -0.96 9.77 -19.02
CA ALA A 83 -1.18 10.27 -17.67
C ALA A 83 -1.87 9.23 -16.75
N ASN A 84 -2.85 8.49 -17.28
CA ASN A 84 -3.50 7.40 -16.54
C ASN A 84 -2.51 6.27 -16.22
N TYR A 85 -1.71 5.85 -17.22
CA TYR A 85 -0.69 4.83 -17.06
C TYR A 85 0.28 5.20 -15.92
N ASP A 86 0.87 6.40 -15.99
CA ASP A 86 1.83 6.86 -14.99
C ASP A 86 1.19 6.98 -13.60
N PHE A 87 -0.06 7.45 -13.54
CA PHE A 87 -0.76 7.61 -12.26
C PHE A 87 -1.04 6.26 -11.60
N ILE A 88 -1.55 5.28 -12.36
CA ILE A 88 -1.85 3.95 -11.84
C ILE A 88 -0.57 3.22 -11.47
N ARG A 89 0.48 3.32 -12.29
CA ARG A 89 1.79 2.73 -11.98
C ARG A 89 2.35 3.27 -10.67
N ALA A 90 2.42 4.59 -10.53
CA ALA A 90 2.93 5.23 -9.32
C ALA A 90 2.09 4.86 -8.09
N ARG A 91 0.76 4.74 -8.23
CA ARG A 91 -0.12 4.34 -7.14
C ARG A 91 0.10 2.88 -6.72
N LEU A 92 0.29 1.96 -7.67
CA LEU A 92 0.64 0.56 -7.36
C LEU A 92 1.98 0.48 -6.65
N GLU A 93 3.01 1.18 -7.14
CA GLU A 93 4.33 1.25 -6.50
C GLU A 93 4.23 1.76 -5.05
N ALA A 94 3.44 2.80 -4.78
CA ALA A 94 3.21 3.31 -3.42
C ALA A 94 2.47 2.32 -2.52
N GLN A 95 1.46 1.61 -3.04
CA GLN A 95 0.71 0.61 -2.28
C GLN A 95 1.58 -0.60 -1.92
N ILE A 96 2.41 -1.06 -2.86
CA ILE A 96 3.35 -2.16 -2.63
C ILE A 96 4.40 -1.72 -1.61
N ALA A 97 4.91 -0.49 -1.69
CA ALA A 97 5.82 0.07 -0.68
C ALA A 97 5.18 0.13 0.71
N TYR A 98 3.91 0.52 0.82
CA TYR A 98 3.17 0.49 2.09
C TYR A 98 3.07 -0.93 2.66
N LEU A 99 2.80 -1.94 1.82
CA LEU A 99 2.73 -3.32 2.29
C LEU A 99 4.09 -3.85 2.76
N TYR A 100 5.19 -3.44 2.12
CA TYR A 100 6.54 -3.72 2.62
C TYR A 100 6.78 -3.12 4.00
N GLU A 101 6.39 -1.85 4.22
CA GLU A 101 6.47 -1.21 5.54
C GLU A 101 5.63 -1.96 6.56
N TYR A 102 4.38 -2.28 6.22
CA TYR A 102 3.47 -2.99 7.11
C TYR A 102 3.99 -4.39 7.46
N GLN A 103 4.50 -5.17 6.50
CA GLN A 103 5.16 -6.45 6.78
C GLN A 103 6.39 -6.29 7.69
N SER A 104 7.18 -5.24 7.49
CA SER A 104 8.31 -4.95 8.38
C SER A 104 7.83 -4.69 9.81
N MET A 105 6.75 -3.96 9.99
CA MET A 105 6.17 -3.67 11.31
C MET A 105 5.64 -4.92 12.01
N LEU A 106 4.98 -5.81 11.27
CA LEU A 106 4.56 -7.12 11.80
C LEU A 106 5.77 -7.97 12.20
N GLY A 107 6.78 -8.06 11.34
CA GLY A 107 8.00 -8.83 11.59
C GLY A 107 8.77 -8.33 12.81
N GLN A 108 8.85 -7.01 12.98
CA GLN A 108 9.43 -6.40 14.17
C GLN A 108 8.65 -6.78 15.43
N MET A 109 7.32 -6.60 15.44
CA MET A 109 6.46 -6.93 16.59
C MET A 109 6.47 -8.43 16.92
N ARG A 110 6.53 -9.29 15.90
CA ARG A 110 6.64 -10.76 16.08
C ARG A 110 7.97 -11.15 16.67
N LYS A 111 9.07 -10.48 16.30
CA LYS A 111 10.38 -10.71 16.90
C LYS A 111 10.39 -10.23 18.36
N GLU A 112 10.06 -8.97 18.57
CA GLU A 112 10.10 -8.31 19.88
C GLU A 112 8.94 -7.34 20.02
N LEU A 113 8.20 -7.43 21.13
CA LEU A 113 7.06 -6.54 21.38
C LEU A 113 7.56 -5.10 21.50
N PRO A 114 6.98 -4.13 20.79
CA PRO A 114 7.40 -2.73 20.89
C PRO A 114 7.26 -2.20 22.31
N ALA A 115 8.11 -1.25 22.69
CA ALA A 115 8.04 -0.66 24.02
C ALA A 115 6.67 -0.01 24.29
N ARG A 116 6.15 -0.19 25.51
CA ARG A 116 4.95 0.51 26.00
C ARG A 116 5.05 0.73 27.51
N ASP A 117 4.39 1.78 28.01
CA ASP A 117 4.10 1.91 29.43
C ASP A 117 2.89 1.05 29.78
N ALA A 118 3.10 0.00 30.59
CA ALA A 118 2.03 -0.94 30.94
C ALA A 118 0.93 -0.33 31.83
N LYS A 119 1.19 0.79 32.51
CA LYS A 119 0.21 1.50 33.34
C LYS A 119 -0.69 2.42 32.52
N LEU A 120 -0.19 2.90 31.38
CA LEU A 120 -0.89 3.88 30.54
C LEU A 120 -1.44 3.31 29.24
N HIS A 121 -0.83 2.24 28.71
CA HIS A 121 -1.11 1.75 27.37
C HIS A 121 -1.66 0.33 27.38
N GLY A 122 -2.89 0.15 26.88
CA GLY A 122 -3.52 -1.16 26.66
C GLY A 122 -3.03 -1.89 25.41
N GLY A 123 -2.14 -1.30 24.61
CA GLY A 123 -1.58 -1.93 23.42
C GLY A 123 -0.75 -0.98 22.57
N TRP A 124 -0.69 -1.25 21.27
CA TRP A 124 0.02 -0.47 20.28
C TRP A 124 -0.91 -0.05 19.15
N LYS A 125 -0.65 1.13 18.60
CA LYS A 125 -1.21 1.62 17.35
C LYS A 125 -0.10 1.81 16.33
N LEU A 126 -0.43 1.63 15.06
CA LEU A 126 0.46 1.93 13.97
C LEU A 126 0.31 3.40 13.60
N ALA A 127 1.41 4.14 13.65
CA ALA A 127 1.45 5.56 13.33
C ALA A 127 2.24 5.79 12.04
N ALA A 128 1.76 6.74 11.24
CA ALA A 128 2.48 7.18 10.06
C ALA A 128 3.68 8.06 10.44
N THR A 129 4.81 7.83 9.79
CA THR A 129 6.06 8.57 9.97
C THR A 129 6.69 8.90 8.63
N ALA A 130 7.50 9.96 8.60
CA ALA A 130 8.16 10.41 7.37
C ALA A 130 9.23 9.42 6.87
N LYS A 131 9.82 8.63 7.78
CA LYS A 131 10.93 7.73 7.46
C LYS A 131 10.44 6.30 7.28
N LEU A 132 10.69 5.75 6.10
CA LEU A 132 10.53 4.33 5.78
C LEU A 132 11.49 3.47 6.62
N GLN A 133 10.93 2.49 7.34
CA GLN A 133 11.65 1.56 8.20
C GLN A 133 11.85 0.19 7.53
N GLY A 134 11.07 -0.10 6.49
CA GLY A 134 11.06 -1.33 5.73
C GLY A 134 12.29 -1.54 4.85
N ASP A 135 12.20 -2.57 4.02
CA ASP A 135 13.31 -3.04 3.20
C ASP A 135 13.70 -2.10 2.05
N SER A 136 14.80 -2.45 1.37
CA SER A 136 15.32 -1.68 0.24
C SER A 136 14.39 -1.71 -0.98
N ALA A 137 13.59 -2.77 -1.15
CA ALA A 137 12.66 -2.93 -2.27
C ALA A 137 11.49 -1.96 -2.13
N GLY A 138 10.85 -1.90 -0.95
CA GLY A 138 9.79 -0.93 -0.64
C GLY A 138 10.28 0.50 -0.74
N LYS A 139 11.49 0.79 -0.23
CA LYS A 139 12.12 2.13 -0.37
C LYS A 139 12.34 2.53 -1.82
N LYS A 140 12.77 1.60 -2.67
CA LYS A 140 12.95 1.84 -4.10
C LYS A 140 11.61 2.16 -4.78
N LEU A 141 10.57 1.37 -4.51
CA LEU A 141 9.23 1.60 -5.07
C LEU A 141 8.62 2.92 -4.60
N ALA A 142 8.75 3.28 -3.33
CA ALA A 142 8.30 4.58 -2.82
C ALA A 142 9.00 5.75 -3.52
N LYS A 143 10.30 5.63 -3.79
CA LYS A 143 11.08 6.63 -4.53
C LYS A 143 10.63 6.73 -5.99
N GLU A 144 10.45 5.59 -6.66
CA GLU A 144 9.95 5.53 -8.05
C GLU A 144 8.55 6.13 -8.18
N SER A 145 7.65 5.78 -7.26
CA SER A 145 6.31 6.36 -7.16
C SER A 145 6.36 7.88 -7.02
N THR A 146 7.17 8.38 -6.07
CA THR A 146 7.33 9.83 -5.82
C THR A 146 7.84 10.54 -7.07
N LYS A 147 8.86 9.99 -7.74
CA LYS A 147 9.41 10.56 -8.98
C LYS A 147 8.35 10.62 -10.08
N THR A 148 7.56 9.56 -10.25
CA THR A 148 6.50 9.51 -11.27
C THR A 148 5.38 10.51 -10.96
N MET A 149 4.96 10.62 -9.70
CA MET A 149 3.97 11.62 -9.27
C MET A 149 4.49 13.05 -9.49
N GLU A 150 5.76 13.32 -9.21
CA GLU A 150 6.38 14.62 -9.49
C GLU A 150 6.41 14.97 -10.98
N ALA A 151 6.72 13.99 -11.83
CA ALA A 151 6.66 14.17 -13.27
C ALA A 151 5.21 14.44 -13.75
N LEU A 152 4.23 13.72 -13.21
CA LEU A 152 2.81 13.94 -13.51
C LEU A 152 2.36 15.36 -13.16
N VAL A 153 2.69 15.84 -11.96
CA VAL A 153 2.35 17.21 -11.53
C VAL A 153 2.91 18.25 -12.50
N LYS A 154 4.13 18.06 -12.99
CA LYS A 154 4.76 18.98 -13.96
C LYS A 154 4.13 18.89 -15.36
N ASN A 155 3.89 17.67 -15.83
CA ASN A 155 3.52 17.40 -17.22
C ASN A 155 2.01 17.55 -17.49
N THR A 156 1.19 17.62 -16.44
CA THR A 156 -0.28 17.64 -16.54
C THR A 156 -0.91 18.83 -15.80
N ALA A 157 -0.19 19.95 -15.71
CA ALA A 157 -0.66 21.15 -15.02
C ALA A 157 -2.04 21.62 -15.52
N GLY A 158 -2.92 22.01 -14.59
CA GLY A 158 -4.31 22.39 -14.83
C GLY A 158 -5.27 21.22 -15.06
N SER A 159 -4.82 19.97 -14.94
CA SER A 159 -5.64 18.78 -15.20
C SER A 159 -6.05 18.04 -13.92
N PRO A 160 -7.06 17.13 -13.99
CA PRO A 160 -7.39 16.25 -12.87
C PRO A 160 -6.21 15.39 -12.37
N TRP A 161 -5.27 15.01 -13.25
CA TRP A 161 -4.11 14.20 -12.86
C TRP A 161 -3.14 14.97 -11.98
N GLU A 162 -3.00 16.29 -12.17
CA GLU A 162 -2.21 17.12 -11.27
C GLU A 162 -2.77 17.08 -9.84
N VAL A 163 -4.09 17.25 -9.71
CA VAL A 163 -4.78 17.24 -8.41
C VAL A 163 -4.62 15.88 -7.74
N LEU A 164 -4.80 14.79 -8.49
CA LEU A 164 -4.63 13.43 -7.98
C LEU A 164 -3.18 13.15 -7.56
N ALA A 165 -2.20 13.49 -8.40
CA ALA A 165 -0.79 13.27 -8.12
C ALA A 165 -0.30 14.10 -6.92
N LYS A 166 -0.74 15.36 -6.80
CA LYS A 166 -0.46 16.19 -5.62
C LYS A 166 -1.01 15.54 -4.35
N ARG A 167 -2.26 15.06 -4.36
CA ARG A 167 -2.87 14.41 -3.20
C ARG A 167 -2.07 13.18 -2.76
N GLU A 168 -1.76 12.28 -3.69
CA GLU A 168 -1.06 11.03 -3.36
C GLU A 168 0.38 11.29 -2.90
N LYS A 169 1.09 12.27 -3.50
CA LYS A 169 2.47 12.63 -3.14
C LYS A 169 2.65 13.00 -1.66
N PHE A 170 1.64 13.58 -1.02
CA PHE A 170 1.72 13.98 0.40
C PHE A 170 1.45 12.83 1.38
N THR A 171 1.18 11.62 0.89
CA THR A 171 0.94 10.47 1.76
C THR A 171 2.26 9.95 2.31
N THR A 172 2.47 10.04 3.62
CA THR A 172 3.62 9.42 4.28
C THR A 172 3.41 7.92 4.39
N LEU A 173 4.34 7.15 3.85
CA LEU A 173 4.26 5.69 3.80
C LEU A 173 4.99 5.00 4.96
N GLY A 174 5.88 5.69 5.67
CA GLY A 174 6.61 5.12 6.79
C GLY A 174 5.67 4.79 7.95
N LEU A 175 5.97 3.72 8.68
CA LEU A 175 5.17 3.24 9.79
C LEU A 175 6.03 3.00 11.02
N GLU A 176 5.43 3.20 12.20
CA GLU A 176 6.04 2.88 13.49
C GLU A 176 4.99 2.47 14.51
N TRP A 177 5.36 1.58 15.42
CA TRP A 177 4.52 1.21 16.56
C TRP A 177 4.62 2.25 17.67
N GLN A 178 3.47 2.71 18.15
CA GLN A 178 3.36 3.60 19.29
C GLN A 178 2.45 2.99 20.35
N GLY A 179 2.82 3.09 21.62
CA GLY A 179 1.92 2.75 22.71
C GLY A 179 0.62 3.55 22.63
N THR A 180 -0.52 2.89 22.86
CA THR A 180 -1.84 3.52 22.85
C THR A 180 -2.64 3.11 24.08
N LYS A 181 -3.48 4.03 24.55
CA LYS A 181 -4.39 3.81 25.69
C LYS A 181 -5.34 2.64 25.42
#